data_AF-A0A5X9WIS1-F1
#
_entry.id   AF-A0A5X9WIS1-F1
#
_cell.length_a   1.000
_cell.length_b   1.000
_cell.length_c   1.000
_cell.angle_alpha   90.00
_cell.angle_beta   90.00
_cell.angle_gamma   90.00
#
_symmetry.space_group_name_H-M   'P 1'
#
loop_
_entity.id
_entity.type
_entity.pdbx_description
1 polymer ?
#
loop_
_entity_poly.entity_id
_entity_poly.type
_entity_poly.pdbx_seq_one_letter_code
_entity_poly.pdbx_strand_id
1 'polypeptide(L)'
;MHQDYKTRLTALSDKLTDVVLEEADPENWPGAGKKPSELTKDERGDRYWDKKNAAASLTLLIKVHSLIGMQTRGGTPSDNPGQDDEAFALGQQVSKAEREAAAIIERLQKGKK
;
A
#
# COMPACT_ATOMS: atom_id res chain seq x y z
N MET A 1 -5.06 8.39 -29.61
CA MET A 1 -4.36 7.19 -29.10
C MET A 1 -4.27 7.20 -27.57
N HIS A 2 -5.36 7.53 -26.86
CA HIS A 2 -5.36 7.80 -25.41
C HIS A 2 -6.46 7.06 -24.64
N GLN A 3 -7.26 6.20 -25.28
CA GLN A 3 -8.53 5.78 -24.69
C GLN A 3 -8.42 4.70 -23.61
N ASP A 4 -7.29 3.97 -23.52
CA ASP A 4 -7.19 2.76 -22.68
C ASP A 4 -6.04 2.79 -21.65
N TYR A 5 -5.51 3.98 -21.31
CA TYR A 5 -4.40 4.03 -20.34
C TYR A 5 -4.84 3.56 -18.94
N LYS A 6 -6.11 3.71 -18.55
CA LYS A 6 -6.62 3.29 -17.24
C LYS A 6 -6.57 1.77 -17.08
N THR A 7 -7.06 1.04 -18.07
CA THR A 7 -6.99 -0.43 -18.11
C THR A 7 -5.54 -0.90 -18.12
N ARG A 8 -4.68 -0.23 -18.90
CA ARG A 8 -3.25 -0.56 -18.96
C ARG A 8 -2.52 -0.30 -17.64
N LEU A 9 -2.82 0.79 -16.94
CA LEU A 9 -2.26 1.08 -15.62
C LEU A 9 -2.75 0.08 -14.58
N THR A 10 -4.02 -0.30 -14.63
CA THR A 10 -4.59 -1.33 -13.73
C THR A 10 -3.91 -2.68 -13.98
N ALA A 11 -3.82 -3.12 -15.23
CA ALA A 11 -3.13 -4.36 -15.58
C ALA A 11 -1.62 -4.32 -15.26
N LEU A 12 -0.98 -3.16 -15.34
CA LEU A 12 0.40 -2.98 -14.90
C LEU A 12 0.52 -3.08 -13.37
N SER A 13 -0.45 -2.52 -12.64
CA SER A 13 -0.53 -2.61 -11.19
C SER A 13 -0.62 -4.05 -10.71
N ASP A 14 -1.48 -4.86 -11.34
CA ASP A 14 -1.63 -6.27 -11.02
C ASP A 14 -0.31 -7.02 -11.23
N LYS A 15 0.32 -6.85 -12.40
CA LYS A 15 1.62 -7.47 -12.71
C LYS A 15 2.73 -7.05 -11.76
N LEU A 16 2.80 -5.77 -11.41
CA LEU A 16 3.80 -5.27 -10.45
C LEU A 16 3.52 -5.77 -9.04
N THR A 17 2.27 -6.01 -8.68
CA THR A 17 1.93 -6.63 -7.40
C THR A 17 2.50 -8.04 -7.33
N ASP A 18 2.33 -8.86 -8.37
CA ASP A 18 2.91 -10.21 -8.43
C ASP A 18 4.44 -10.17 -8.31
N VAL A 19 5.10 -9.28 -9.06
CA VAL A 19 6.57 -9.10 -9.00
C VAL A 19 7.01 -8.69 -7.60
N VAL A 20 6.31 -7.75 -6.95
CA VAL A 20 6.65 -7.32 -5.60
C VAL A 20 6.48 -8.46 -4.60
N LEU A 21 5.42 -9.26 -4.72
CA LEU A 21 5.20 -10.42 -3.85
C LEU A 21 6.32 -11.46 -4.00
N GLU A 22 6.73 -11.75 -5.24
CA GLU A 22 7.81 -12.69 -5.51
C GLU A 22 9.17 -12.18 -5.02
N GLU A 23 9.52 -10.93 -5.33
CA GLU A 23 10.81 -10.35 -4.97
C GLU A 23 10.94 -10.04 -3.48
N ALA A 24 9.84 -9.70 -2.81
CA ALA A 24 9.85 -9.39 -1.39
C ALA A 24 9.79 -10.63 -0.49
N ASP A 25 9.50 -11.81 -1.03
CA ASP A 25 9.43 -13.05 -0.27
C ASP A 25 10.82 -13.49 0.20
N PRO A 26 11.09 -13.53 1.52
CA PRO A 26 12.37 -13.98 2.05
C PRO A 26 12.72 -15.43 1.70
N GLU A 27 11.74 -16.26 1.35
CA GLU A 27 11.96 -17.64 0.93
C GLU A 27 12.55 -17.74 -0.48
N ASN A 28 12.39 -16.71 -1.31
CA ASN A 28 13.00 -16.63 -2.64
C ASN A 28 14.42 -16.06 -2.62
N TRP A 29 14.87 -15.53 -1.48
CA TRP A 29 16.18 -14.89 -1.39
C TRP A 29 17.35 -15.90 -1.27
N PRO A 30 18.55 -15.54 -1.76
CA PRO A 30 19.76 -16.33 -1.59
C PRO A 30 20.02 -16.71 -0.12
N GLY A 31 20.20 -18.02 0.09
CA GLY A 31 20.37 -18.60 1.42
C GLY A 31 19.11 -18.57 2.29
N ALA A 32 17.92 -18.62 1.70
CA ALA A 32 16.68 -18.93 2.40
C ALA A 32 16.83 -20.20 3.27
N GLY A 33 16.19 -20.20 4.43
CA GLY A 33 16.31 -21.26 5.44
C GLY A 33 17.63 -21.33 6.21
N LYS A 34 18.69 -20.62 5.80
CA LYS A 34 19.97 -20.57 6.53
C LYS A 34 19.98 -19.48 7.59
N LYS A 35 20.74 -19.69 8.68
CA LYS A 35 21.02 -18.61 9.63
C LYS A 35 21.94 -17.57 8.99
N PRO A 36 21.88 -16.29 9.41
CA PRO A 36 22.74 -15.24 8.87
C PRO A 36 24.25 -15.54 8.97
N SER A 37 24.67 -16.29 10.00
CA SER A 37 26.06 -16.72 10.19
C SER A 37 26.51 -17.83 9.24
N GLU A 38 25.57 -18.54 8.62
CA GLU A 38 25.80 -19.68 7.71
C GLU A 38 25.77 -19.25 6.24
N LEU A 39 25.43 -18.00 5.96
CA LEU A 39 25.41 -17.45 4.61
C LEU A 39 26.84 -17.27 4.09
N THR A 40 27.08 -17.67 2.86
CA THR A 40 28.32 -17.36 2.16
C THR A 40 28.43 -15.85 1.90
N LYS A 41 29.61 -15.39 1.47
CA LYS A 41 29.79 -13.98 1.07
C LYS A 41 28.89 -13.62 -0.12
N ASP A 42 28.80 -14.52 -1.09
CA ASP A 42 28.03 -14.30 -2.32
C ASP A 42 26.53 -14.31 -2.02
N GLU A 43 26.05 -15.27 -1.22
CA GLU A 43 24.64 -15.31 -0.79
C GLU A 43 24.23 -14.03 -0.05
N ARG A 44 25.09 -13.47 0.81
CA ARG A 44 24.80 -12.19 1.47
C ARG A 44 24.78 -11.02 0.49
N GLY A 45 25.68 -11.01 -0.48
CA GLY A 45 25.77 -9.98 -1.51
C GLY A 45 24.54 -9.99 -2.42
N ASP A 46 24.18 -11.15 -2.94
CA ASP A 46 23.02 -11.33 -3.81
C ASP A 46 21.72 -11.06 -3.05
N ARG A 47 21.59 -11.58 -1.81
CA ARG A 47 20.44 -11.27 -0.95
C ARG A 47 20.29 -9.78 -0.65
N TYR A 48 21.38 -9.02 -0.59
CA TYR A 48 21.31 -7.57 -0.44
C TYR A 48 20.76 -6.90 -1.70
N TRP A 49 21.13 -7.40 -2.88
CA TRP A 49 20.61 -6.93 -4.16
C TRP A 49 19.14 -7.27 -4.35
N ASP A 50 18.70 -8.47 -4.00
CA ASP A 50 17.29 -8.87 -4.12
C ASP A 50 16.38 -7.98 -3.26
N LYS A 51 16.82 -7.67 -2.03
CA LYS A 51 16.10 -6.71 -1.16
C LYS A 51 16.00 -5.31 -1.77
N LYS A 52 17.06 -4.85 -2.45
CA LYS A 52 17.04 -3.56 -3.16
C LYS A 52 16.11 -3.60 -4.35
N ASN A 53 16.09 -4.71 -5.08
CA ASN A 53 15.23 -4.89 -6.23
C ASN A 53 13.76 -4.88 -5.79
N ALA A 54 13.41 -5.67 -4.77
CA ALA A 54 12.08 -5.67 -4.16
C ALA A 54 11.61 -4.27 -3.73
N ALA A 55 12.49 -3.49 -3.10
CA ALA A 55 12.18 -2.11 -2.70
C ALA A 55 11.96 -1.19 -3.92
N ALA A 56 12.72 -1.36 -4.99
CA ALA A 56 12.57 -0.61 -6.23
C ALA A 56 11.25 -0.96 -6.94
N SER A 57 10.91 -2.25 -7.03
CA SER A 57 9.65 -2.75 -7.60
C SER A 57 8.44 -2.24 -6.81
N LEU A 58 8.51 -2.26 -5.48
CA LEU A 58 7.45 -1.71 -4.62
C LEU A 58 7.30 -0.20 -4.83
N THR A 59 8.42 0.53 -4.97
CA THR A 59 8.39 1.96 -5.28
C THR A 59 7.73 2.23 -6.63
N LEU A 60 7.98 1.39 -7.64
CA LEU A 60 7.33 1.50 -8.94
C LEU A 60 5.82 1.23 -8.84
N LEU A 61 5.41 0.20 -8.11
CA LEU A 61 4.00 -0.11 -7.85
C LEU A 61 3.28 1.05 -7.16
N ILE A 62 3.87 1.65 -6.11
CA ILE A 62 3.33 2.83 -5.42
C ILE A 62 3.11 3.98 -6.41
N LYS A 63 4.09 4.25 -7.30
CA LYS A 63 3.94 5.29 -8.31
C LYS A 63 2.81 4.99 -9.30
N VAL A 64 2.60 3.73 -9.68
CA VAL A 64 1.47 3.31 -10.53
C VAL A 64 0.14 3.52 -9.81
N HIS A 65 0.03 3.14 -8.53
CA HIS A 65 -1.15 3.43 -7.72
C HIS A 65 -1.45 4.93 -7.63
N SER A 66 -0.41 5.77 -7.46
CA SER A 66 -0.57 7.23 -7.47
C SER A 66 -1.10 7.76 -8.81
N LEU A 67 -0.62 7.23 -9.93
CA LEU A 67 -1.14 7.58 -11.27
C LEU A 67 -2.61 7.21 -11.45
N ILE A 68 -3.00 6.03 -10.99
CA ILE A 68 -4.41 5.59 -11.00
C ILE A 68 -5.26 6.51 -10.11
N GLY A 69 -4.79 6.82 -8.89
CA GLY A 69 -5.49 7.67 -7.92
C GLY A 69 -5.70 9.12 -8.39
N MET A 70 -4.70 9.72 -9.04
CA MET A 70 -4.84 11.06 -9.65
C MET A 70 -5.94 11.10 -10.71
N GLN A 71 -6.25 9.98 -11.35
CA GLN A 71 -7.23 9.90 -12.44
C GLN A 71 -8.66 9.57 -11.98
N THR A 72 -8.81 8.89 -10.84
CA THR A 72 -10.12 8.55 -10.26
C THR A 72 -10.70 9.70 -9.44
N ARG A 73 -9.87 10.56 -8.86
CA ARG A 73 -10.33 11.72 -8.07
C ARG A 73 -10.86 12.90 -8.91
N GLY A 74 -10.73 12.87 -10.24
CA GLY A 74 -11.25 13.94 -11.12
C GLY A 74 -10.68 15.34 -10.85
N GLY A 75 -9.62 15.45 -10.04
CA GLY A 75 -9.06 16.72 -9.61
C GLY A 75 -7.77 17.02 -10.36
N THR A 76 -7.70 18.20 -10.97
CA THR A 76 -6.45 18.95 -11.05
C THR A 76 -5.79 18.91 -9.67
N PRO A 77 -4.46 18.67 -9.56
CA PRO A 77 -3.76 18.85 -8.30
C PRO A 77 -4.13 20.25 -7.77
N SER A 78 -4.80 20.32 -6.61
CA SER A 78 -5.04 21.62 -6.00
C SER A 78 -3.68 22.19 -5.60
N ASP A 79 -3.39 23.42 -5.99
CA ASP A 79 -2.20 24.17 -5.54
C ASP A 79 -2.15 24.38 -4.01
N ASN A 80 -3.15 23.87 -3.29
CA ASN A 80 -3.20 23.80 -1.83
C ASN A 80 -2.99 22.36 -1.34
N PRO A 81 -1.78 21.99 -0.90
CA PRO A 81 -1.48 20.66 -0.35
C PRO A 81 -2.21 20.33 0.97
N GLY A 82 -2.97 21.26 1.57
CA GLY A 82 -3.68 21.06 2.85
C GLY A 82 -5.15 20.62 2.74
N GLN A 83 -5.71 20.52 1.54
CA GLN A 83 -7.15 20.23 1.37
C GLN A 83 -7.49 18.73 1.49
N ASP A 84 -6.55 17.86 1.08
CA ASP A 84 -6.65 16.41 1.27
C ASP A 84 -6.54 16.02 2.75
N ASP A 85 -5.78 16.78 3.55
CA ASP A 85 -5.68 16.59 5.00
C ASP A 85 -7.00 16.91 5.72
N GLU A 86 -7.75 17.90 5.23
CA GLU A 86 -9.03 18.30 5.81
C GLU A 86 -10.12 17.25 5.52
N ALA A 87 -10.17 16.71 4.30
CA ALA A 87 -11.09 15.62 3.94
C ALA A 87 -10.78 14.32 4.70
N PHE A 88 -9.49 13.99 4.85
CA PHE A 88 -9.05 12.85 5.65
C PHE A 88 -9.33 13.04 7.15
N ALA A 89 -9.10 14.24 7.69
CA ALA A 89 -9.42 14.59 9.07
C ALA A 89 -10.94 14.54 9.33
N LEU A 90 -11.77 14.99 8.39
CA LEU A 90 -13.22 14.91 8.48
C LEU A 90 -13.69 13.45 8.50
N GLY A 91 -13.11 12.59 7.66
CA GLY A 91 -13.37 11.14 7.69
C GLY A 91 -13.02 10.48 9.03
N GLN A 92 -11.91 10.87 9.65
CA GLN A 92 -11.55 10.40 10.99
C GLN A 92 -12.52 10.88 12.07
N GLN A 93 -12.99 12.12 11.99
CA GLN A 93 -13.98 12.68 12.92
C GLN A 93 -15.33 11.97 12.81
N VAL A 94 -15.80 11.69 11.59
CA VAL A 94 -17.04 10.93 11.36
C VAL A 94 -16.92 9.53 11.94
N SER A 95 -15.84 8.80 11.66
CA SER A 95 -15.64 7.44 12.19
C SER A 95 -15.59 7.39 13.72
N LYS A 96 -14.99 8.42 14.36
CA LYS A 96 -14.97 8.53 15.82
C LYS A 96 -16.38 8.77 16.37
N ALA A 97 -17.14 9.68 15.77
CA ALA A 97 -18.51 9.97 16.18
C ALA A 97 -19.43 8.74 16.01
N GLU A 98 -19.27 7.98 14.93
CA GLU A 98 -20.02 6.73 14.71
C GLU A 98 -19.71 5.67 15.77
N ARG A 99 -18.44 5.52 16.16
CA ARG A 99 -18.04 4.60 17.25
C ARG A 99 -18.61 5.02 18.60
N GLU A 100 -18.57 6.31 18.91
CA GLU A 100 -19.14 6.86 20.15
C GLU A 100 -20.65 6.66 20.20
N ALA A 101 -21.36 6.91 19.10
CA ALA A 101 -22.78 6.66 18.98
C ALA A 101 -23.12 5.16 19.15
N ALA A 102 -22.36 4.27 18.52
CA ALA A 102 -22.53 2.82 18.67
C ALA A 102 -22.33 2.36 20.12
N ALA A 103 -21.32 2.89 20.82
CA ALA A 103 -21.06 2.58 22.22
C ALA A 103 -22.19 3.07 23.16
N ILE A 104 -22.77 4.23 22.88
CA ILE A 104 -23.92 4.76 23.62
C ILE A 104 -25.15 3.86 23.41
N ILE A 105 -25.43 3.47 22.16
CA ILE A 105 -26.54 2.58 21.82
C ILE A 105 -26.37 1.21 22.52
N GLU A 106 -25.16 0.65 22.49
CA GLU A 106 -24.85 -0.62 23.15
C GLU A 106 -25.04 -0.54 24.67
N ARG A 107 -24.64 0.58 25.30
CA ARG A 107 -24.84 0.82 26.73
C ARG A 107 -26.32 0.95 27.09
N LEU A 108 -27.11 1.61 26.26
CA LEU A 108 -28.57 1.72 26.43
C LEU A 108 -29.27 0.37 26.25
N GLN A 109 -28.78 -0.49 25.36
CA GLN A 109 -29.29 -1.86 25.18
C GLN A 109 -28.92 -2.79 26.33
N LYS A 110 -27.71 -2.68 26.88
CA LYS A 110 -27.26 -3.45 28.06
C LYS A 110 -27.94 -3.04 29.37
N GLY A 111 -28.37 -1.79 29.49
CA GLY A 111 -29.11 -1.27 30.67
C GLY A 111 -30.62 -1.56 30.68
N LYS A 112 -31.16 -2.26 29.67
CA LYS A 112 -32.59 -2.64 29.56
C LYS A 112 -32.88 -4.10 29.96
N LYS A 113 -32.00 -4.74 30.73
CA LYS A 113 -32.26 -6.04 31.38
C LYS A 113 -32.48 -5.87 32.87
#